data_AF-A0A5J4TF87-F1
#
_entry.id   AF-A0A5J4TF87-F1
#
_cell.length_a   1.000
_cell.length_b   1.000
_cell.length_c   1.000
_cell.angle_alpha   90.00
_cell.angle_beta   90.00
_cell.angle_gamma   90.00
#
_symmetry.space_group_name_H-M   'P 1'
#
loop_
_entity.id
_entity.type
_entity.pdbx_description
1 polymer ?
#
loop_
_entity_poly.entity_id
_entity_poly.type
_entity_poly.pdbx_seq_one_letter_code
_entity_poly.pdbx_strand_id
1 'polypeptide(L)'
;KKGKGKLGQGSYGSVFKVKNRLDKQTYAVKVIQMRNAVEGSKRREKVMREIRTLSLMAHENVVRYYQCWVENVDVNAEVAKMMRDDEEEEDVEQEKEKNQKELDKQKKRKDENESSNWDTAIS
;
A
#
# COMPACT_ATOMS: atom_id res chain seq x y z
N LYS A 1 8.81 -0.39 -19.04
CA LYS A 1 7.81 -0.50 -17.94
C LYS A 1 8.19 0.50 -16.84
N LYS A 2 7.46 1.61 -16.66
CA LYS A 2 7.69 2.56 -15.54
C LYS A 2 7.03 1.98 -14.29
N GLY A 3 7.80 1.72 -13.24
CA GLY A 3 7.28 1.19 -11.98
C GLY A 3 6.21 2.12 -11.41
N LYS A 4 5.08 1.54 -10.97
CA LYS A 4 3.91 2.24 -10.43
C LYS A 4 4.36 3.32 -9.42
N GLY A 5 4.20 4.60 -9.77
CA GLY A 5 4.40 5.73 -8.85
C GLY A 5 5.81 6.32 -8.70
N LYS A 6 6.86 5.86 -9.40
CA LYS A 6 8.18 6.51 -9.29
C LYS A 6 8.19 7.90 -9.93
N LEU A 7 8.50 8.93 -9.13
CA LEU A 7 8.59 10.33 -9.56
C LEU A 7 9.97 10.68 -10.11
N GLY A 8 11.03 10.08 -9.54
CA GLY A 8 12.40 10.36 -9.99
C GLY A 8 13.47 9.58 -9.22
N GLN A 9 14.71 9.74 -9.64
CA GLN A 9 15.89 9.20 -8.97
C GLN A 9 17.01 10.21 -9.04
N GLY A 10 17.68 10.43 -7.90
CA GLY A 10 18.87 11.25 -7.79
C GLY A 10 20.00 10.49 -7.12
N SER A 11 21.11 11.18 -6.86
CA SER A 11 22.32 10.62 -6.24
C SER A 11 22.06 10.00 -4.85
N TYR A 12 21.09 10.55 -4.11
CA TYR A 12 20.78 10.11 -2.74
C TYR A 12 19.71 9.01 -2.68
N GLY A 13 18.96 8.76 -3.74
CA GLY A 13 17.84 7.82 -3.67
C GLY A 13 16.76 8.02 -4.73
N SER A 14 15.66 7.29 -4.56
CA SER A 14 14.49 7.36 -5.45
C SER A 14 13.31 8.02 -4.75
N VAL A 15 12.51 8.76 -5.50
CA VAL A 15 11.31 9.44 -5.01
C VAL A 15 10.08 8.77 -5.61
N PHE A 16 9.08 8.49 -4.76
CA PHE A 16 7.84 7.84 -5.15
C PHE A 16 6.64 8.69 -4.72
N LYS A 17 5.62 8.71 -5.58
CA LYS A 17 4.28 9.22 -5.27
C LYS A 17 3.55 8.11 -4.51
N VAL A 18 3.12 8.41 -3.30
CA VAL A 18 2.40 7.48 -2.43
C VAL A 18 1.12 8.12 -1.90
N LYS A 19 0.17 7.31 -1.46
CA LYS A 19 -1.03 7.77 -0.74
C LYS A 19 -0.94 7.29 0.70
N ASN A 20 -0.98 8.22 1.65
CA ASN A 20 -1.07 7.84 3.06
C ASN A 20 -2.49 7.28 3.32
N ARG A 21 -2.56 6.10 3.92
CA ARG A 21 -3.81 5.36 4.11
C ARG A 21 -4.70 5.99 5.19
N LEU A 22 -4.13 6.76 6.11
CA LEU A 22 -4.84 7.37 7.25
C LEU A 22 -5.53 8.67 6.84
N ASP A 23 -4.79 9.60 6.24
CA ASP A 23 -5.31 10.93 5.84
C ASP A 23 -5.81 10.97 4.37
N LYS A 24 -5.59 9.89 3.60
CA LYS A 24 -5.88 9.77 2.17
C LYS A 24 -5.16 10.79 1.28
N GLN A 25 -4.19 11.52 1.80
CA GLN A 25 -3.42 12.52 1.06
C GLN A 25 -2.28 11.89 0.26
N THR A 26 -1.87 12.58 -0.79
CA THR A 26 -0.77 12.15 -1.66
C THR A 26 0.53 12.81 -1.20
N TYR A 27 1.59 12.00 -1.06
CA TYR A 27 2.91 12.46 -0.63
C TYR A 27 4.00 12.01 -1.60
N ALA A 28 5.13 12.72 -1.54
CA ALA A 28 6.38 12.27 -2.14
C ALA A 28 7.26 11.65 -1.04
N VAL A 29 7.62 10.37 -1.20
CA VAL A 29 8.55 9.68 -0.28
C VAL A 29 9.89 9.48 -0.98
N LYS A 30 10.95 10.02 -0.38
CA LYS A 30 12.34 9.85 -0.83
C LYS A 30 12.97 8.67 -0.08
N VAL A 31 13.18 7.57 -0.79
CA VAL A 31 13.82 6.35 -0.29
C VAL A 31 15.33 6.46 -0.45
N ILE A 32 16.05 6.45 0.67
CA ILE A 32 17.51 6.53 0.73
C ILE A 32 18.06 5.19 1.21
N GLN A 33 18.88 4.55 0.39
CA GLN A 33 19.54 3.30 0.80
C GLN A 33 20.70 3.61 1.75
N MET A 34 20.59 3.05 2.96
CA MET A 34 21.55 3.21 4.06
C MET A 34 22.38 1.93 4.25
N ARG A 35 22.81 1.30 3.14
CA ARG A 35 23.65 0.09 3.18
C ARG A 35 24.89 0.36 4.03
N ASN A 36 25.13 -0.50 5.02
CA ASN A 36 26.30 -0.45 5.91
C ASN A 36 26.46 0.88 6.66
N ALA A 37 25.41 1.70 6.77
CA ALA A 37 25.44 2.94 7.51
C ALA A 37 25.25 2.65 9.01
N VAL A 38 26.33 2.20 9.65
CA VAL A 38 26.39 2.05 11.10
C VAL A 38 26.17 3.40 11.79
N GLU A 39 25.73 3.34 13.05
CA GLU A 39 25.62 4.52 13.91
C GLU A 39 26.96 5.28 13.93
N GLY A 40 26.90 6.61 13.83
CA GLY A 40 28.11 7.45 13.73
C GLY A 40 28.80 7.47 12.35
N SER A 41 28.33 6.73 11.34
CA SER A 41 28.89 6.83 9.99
C SER A 41 28.64 8.21 9.36
N LYS A 42 29.63 8.75 8.64
CA LYS A 42 29.52 10.05 7.94
C LYS A 42 28.30 10.15 7.02
N ARG A 43 27.92 9.04 6.38
CA ARG A 43 26.75 8.97 5.51
C ARG A 43 25.45 9.16 6.30
N ARG A 44 25.31 8.47 7.45
CA ARG A 44 24.16 8.63 8.34
C ARG A 44 24.08 10.04 8.90
N GLU A 45 25.20 10.59 9.34
CA GLU A 45 25.25 11.95 9.85
C GLU A 45 24.80 12.97 8.81
N LYS A 46 25.25 12.83 7.55
CA LYS A 46 24.82 13.71 6.45
C LYS A 46 23.31 13.65 6.22
N VAL A 47 22.73 12.44 6.17
CA VAL A 47 21.28 12.26 6.01
C VAL A 47 20.51 12.87 7.18
N MET A 48 20.97 12.65 8.42
CA MET A 48 20.32 13.23 9.60
C MET A 48 20.42 14.75 9.62
N ARG A 49 21.53 15.33 9.15
CA ARG A 49 21.68 16.78 9.01
C ARG A 49 20.67 17.35 8.01
N GLU A 50 20.55 16.73 6.83
CA GLU A 50 19.56 17.14 5.83
C GLU A 50 18.14 17.08 6.38
N ILE A 51 17.78 16.00 7.08
CA ILE A 51 16.46 15.85 7.71
C ILE A 51 16.19 16.97 8.72
N ARG A 52 17.15 17.25 9.62
CA ARG A 52 17.00 18.33 10.62
C ARG A 52 16.84 19.70 9.95
N THR A 53 17.62 19.99 8.92
CA THR A 53 17.49 21.24 8.18
C THR A 53 16.12 21.36 7.53
N LEU A 54 15.64 20.32 6.86
CA LEU A 54 14.32 20.31 6.21
C LEU A 54 13.18 20.41 7.21
N SER A 55 13.29 19.78 8.39
CA SER A 55 12.25 19.85 9.42
C SER A 55 12.05 21.26 10.00
N LEU A 56 13.07 22.12 9.90
CA LEU A 56 13.00 23.52 10.33
C LEU A 56 12.42 24.45 9.25
N MET A 57 12.29 23.98 8.01
CA MET A 57 11.80 24.79 6.90
C MET A 57 10.27 24.72 6.79
N ALA A 58 9.62 25.85 7.09
CA ALA A 58 8.19 26.03 6.97
C ALA A 58 7.88 27.33 6.22
N HIS A 59 7.82 27.25 4.89
CA HIS A 59 7.59 28.40 4.02
C HIS A 59 6.78 27.98 2.79
N GLU A 60 5.96 28.88 2.23
CA GLU A 60 5.08 28.62 1.08
C GLU A 60 5.83 28.07 -0.14
N ASN A 61 6.99 28.66 -0.43
CA ASN A 61 7.83 28.29 -1.58
C ASN A 61 8.84 27.16 -1.29
N VAL A 62 8.72 26.49 -0.15
CA VAL A 62 9.61 25.36 0.23
C VAL A 62 8.77 24.12 0.47
N VAL A 63 9.19 23.00 -0.12
CA VAL A 63 8.49 21.72 0.06
C VAL A 63 8.49 21.33 1.53
N ARG A 64 7.28 21.20 2.11
CA ARG A 64 7.08 20.86 3.51
C ARG A 64 7.61 19.45 3.82
N TYR A 65 8.45 19.37 4.84
CA TYR A 65 8.77 18.10 5.50
C TYR A 65 7.63 17.70 6.46
N TYR A 66 7.24 16.43 6.43
CA TYR A 66 6.22 15.87 7.33
C TYR A 66 6.83 14.89 8.32
N GLN A 67 7.44 13.82 7.82
CA GLN A 67 8.00 12.76 8.66
C GLN A 67 9.14 12.04 7.95
N CYS A 68 9.96 11.35 8.73
CA CYS A 68 10.95 10.39 8.26
C CYS A 68 10.95 9.18 9.19
N TRP A 69 11.32 8.03 8.65
CA TRP A 69 11.50 6.82 9.43
C TRP A 69 12.60 5.97 8.81
N VAL A 70 13.10 5.00 9.58
CA VAL A 70 14.09 4.04 9.14
C VAL A 70 13.45 2.66 9.16
N GLU A 71 13.58 1.93 8.06
CA GLU A 71 13.12 0.56 7.95
C GLU A 71 14.31 -0.37 7.76
N ASN A 72 14.33 -1.48 8.50
CA ASN A 72 15.24 -2.58 8.26
C ASN A 72 14.58 -3.50 7.24
N VAL A 73 14.89 -3.24 5.97
CA VAL A 73 14.31 -3.99 4.85
C VAL A 73 15.26 -5.12 4.47
N ASP A 74 14.79 -6.36 4.52
CA ASP A 74 15.45 -7.44 3.81
C ASP A 74 15.18 -7.26 2.32
N VAL A 75 16.18 -6.73 1.63
CA VAL A 75 16.11 -6.41 0.21
C VAL A 75 15.81 -7.66 -0.62
N ASN A 76 16.24 -8.84 -0.19
CA ASN A 76 15.96 -10.09 -0.89
C ASN A 76 14.48 -10.47 -0.78
N ALA A 77 13.88 -10.30 0.40
CA ALA A 77 12.47 -10.58 0.62
C ALA A 77 11.56 -9.59 -0.14
N GLU A 78 11.92 -8.31 -0.18
CA GLU A 78 11.15 -7.32 -0.93
C GLU A 78 11.31 -7.45 -2.45
N VAL A 79 12.52 -7.79 -2.93
CA VAL A 79 12.70 -8.15 -4.35
C VAL A 79 11.89 -9.39 -4.70
N ALA A 80 11.85 -10.40 -3.82
CA ALA A 80 11.02 -11.59 -4.03
C ALA A 80 9.52 -11.27 -4.07
N LYS A 81 9.03 -10.31 -3.26
CA LYS A 81 7.64 -9.83 -3.34
C LYS A 81 7.37 -9.06 -4.63
N MET A 82 8.27 -8.18 -5.05
CA MET A 82 8.13 -7.41 -6.30
C MET A 82 8.18 -8.28 -7.56
N MET A 83 8.74 -9.49 -7.46
CA MET A 83 8.74 -10.51 -8.53
C MET A 83 7.55 -11.46 -8.48
N ARG A 84 6.68 -11.38 -7.46
CA ARG A 84 5.36 -12.00 -7.52
C ARG A 84 4.48 -11.04 -8.30
N ASP A 85 4.23 -11.36 -9.57
CA ASP A 85 3.45 -10.53 -10.47
C ASP A 85 2.06 -10.22 -9.89
N ASP A 86 1.62 -8.97 -10.05
CA ASP A 86 0.33 -8.39 -9.62
C ASP A 86 -0.91 -9.00 -10.34
N GLU A 87 -0.87 -10.26 -10.79
CA GLU A 87 -2.02 -10.89 -11.48
C GLU A 87 -3.10 -11.43 -10.51
N GLU A 88 -2.82 -11.57 -9.21
CA GLU A 88 -3.75 -12.25 -8.29
C GLU A 88 -4.77 -11.35 -7.56
N GLU A 89 -4.70 -10.01 -7.63
CA GLU A 89 -5.65 -9.16 -6.87
C GLU A 89 -7.00 -8.92 -7.58
N GLU A 90 -7.04 -8.86 -8.92
CA GLU A 90 -8.32 -8.66 -9.65
C GLU A 90 -9.17 -9.94 -9.70
N ASP A 91 -8.53 -11.11 -9.80
CA ASP A 91 -9.23 -12.41 -9.86
C ASP A 91 -9.88 -12.79 -8.53
N VAL A 92 -9.21 -12.48 -7.41
CA VAL A 92 -9.72 -12.77 -6.05
C VAL A 92 -10.97 -11.94 -5.72
N GLU A 93 -11.07 -10.70 -6.20
CA GLU A 93 -12.25 -9.85 -5.97
C GLU A 93 -13.46 -10.36 -6.77
N GLN A 94 -13.25 -10.80 -8.03
CA GLN A 94 -14.32 -11.37 -8.86
C GLN A 94 -14.83 -12.70 -8.33
N GLU A 95 -13.96 -13.55 -7.80
CA GLU A 95 -14.34 -14.85 -7.25
C GLU A 95 -15.16 -14.69 -5.96
N LYS A 96 -14.80 -13.72 -5.10
CA LYS A 96 -15.61 -13.37 -3.92
C LYS A 96 -17.00 -12.86 -4.30
N GLU A 97 -17.10 -12.01 -5.32
CA GLU A 97 -18.39 -11.47 -5.77
C GLU A 97 -19.28 -12.57 -6.38
N LYS A 98 -18.70 -13.52 -7.14
CA LYS A 98 -19.41 -14.69 -7.66
C LYS A 98 -19.92 -15.58 -6.53
N ASN A 99 -19.06 -15.92 -5.56
CA ASN A 99 -19.43 -16.76 -4.42
C ASN A 99 -20.52 -16.12 -3.55
N GLN A 100 -20.49 -14.79 -3.36
CA GLN A 100 -21.54 -14.08 -2.64
C GLN A 100 -22.89 -14.14 -3.38
N LYS A 101 -22.89 -13.89 -4.70
CA LYS A 101 -24.10 -13.97 -5.54
C LYS A 101 -24.70 -15.38 -5.57
N GLU A 102 -23.86 -16.42 -5.58
CA GLU A 102 -24.28 -17.81 -5.53
C GLU A 102 -24.95 -18.13 -4.19
N LEU A 103 -24.36 -17.68 -3.08
CA LEU A 103 -24.89 -17.87 -1.73
C LEU A 103 -26.25 -17.19 -1.55
N ASP A 104 -26.40 -15.96 -2.05
CA ASP A 104 -27.64 -15.19 -1.98
C ASP A 104 -28.76 -15.85 -2.82
N LYS A 105 -28.39 -16.45 -3.97
CA LYS A 105 -29.32 -17.21 -4.82
C LYS A 105 -29.80 -18.50 -4.17
N GLN A 106 -28.94 -19.20 -3.43
CA GLN A 106 -29.31 -20.41 -2.69
C GLN A 106 -30.22 -20.10 -1.51
N LYS A 107 -29.98 -19.00 -0.79
CA LYS A 107 -30.87 -18.54 0.29
C LYS A 107 -32.27 -18.24 -0.23
N LYS A 108 -32.38 -17.46 -1.30
CA LYS A 108 -33.68 -17.13 -1.92
C LYS A 108 -34.49 -18.36 -2.35
N ARG A 109 -33.82 -19.35 -2.95
CA ARG A 109 -34.48 -20.62 -3.33
C ARG A 109 -34.95 -21.43 -2.13
N LYS A 110 -34.22 -21.36 -1.02
CA LYS A 110 -34.59 -22.06 0.21
C LYS A 110 -35.81 -21.40 0.86
N ASP A 111 -35.85 -20.07 0.89
CA ASP A 111 -36.97 -19.29 1.42
C ASP A 111 -38.26 -19.51 0.59
N GLU A 112 -38.16 -19.58 -0.74
CA GLU A 112 -39.28 -19.86 -1.65
C GLU A 112 -39.81 -21.30 -1.49
N ASN A 113 -38.91 -22.27 -1.29
CA ASN A 113 -39.28 -23.67 -1.08
C ASN A 113 -39.89 -23.90 0.32
N GLU A 114 -39.42 -23.18 1.34
CA GLU A 114 -40.05 -23.18 2.67
C GLU A 114 -41.45 -22.58 2.61
N SER A 115 -41.66 -21.45 1.93
CA SER A 115 -42.97 -20.84 1.76
C SER A 115 -43.98 -21.78 1.08
N SER A 116 -43.57 -22.43 0.00
CA SER A 116 -44.43 -23.36 -0.76
C SER A 116 -44.82 -24.61 0.04
N ASN A 117 -43.97 -25.02 0.99
CA ASN A 117 -44.22 -26.17 1.86
C ASN A 117 -45.26 -25.86 2.94
N TRP A 118 -45.35 -24.61 3.41
CA TRP A 118 -46.41 -24.18 4.33
C TRP A 118 -47.79 -24.09 3.65
N ASP A 119 -47.86 -23.68 2.38
CA ASP A 119 -49.12 -23.59 1.62
C ASP A 119 -49.75 -24.97 1.36
N THR A 120 -48.94 -26.02 1.25
CA THR A 120 -49.40 -27.40 1.03
C THR A 120 -49.90 -28.07 2.32
N ALA A 121 -49.44 -27.62 3.49
CA ALA A 121 -49.74 -28.24 4.78
C ALA A 121 -51.08 -27.78 5.42
N ILE A 122 -51.77 -26.80 4.82
CA ILE A 122 -53.02 -26.21 5.37
C ILE A 122 -54.26 -26.51 4.49
N SER A 123 -54.14 -27.29 3.41
CA SER A 123 -55.29 -27.80 2.61
C SER A 123 -55.72 -29.20 3.04
#